data_AF-A0A5M5BTL2-F1
#
_entry.id   AF-A0A5M5BTL2-F1
#
_cell.length_a   1.000
_cell.length_b   1.000
_cell.length_c   1.000
_cell.angle_alpha   90.00
_cell.angle_beta   90.00
_cell.angle_gamma   90.00
#
_symmetry.space_group_name_H-M   'P 1'
#
loop_
_entity.id
_entity.type
_entity.pdbx_description
1 polymer ?
#
loop_
_entity_poly.entity_id
_entity_poly.type
_entity_poly.pdbx_seq_one_letter_code
_entity_poly.pdbx_strand_id
1 'polypeptide(L)'
;MELFHKMISGFLGIPERQISSTLHLLGEGATIPFISRYRKEATGGLDEVQIEQIKEQHDKLCDIAKRKETILGTITEQGKLTAELEKRINDTWNPTELEDIYLPYKPKRKTRAEVARQKGLEPLATILLLQRENNLSAKAASFVKGEVKDVEDALKGARDIIAEQVNEDERARNAVRNQFGRQAEITAKLVKGKEEEAAKYRDYFDFSEPLKRCTSHRLLAIRRAESEGLLKVSINPDDEACIERLERQFVRGNNECSRQVGEATTDAYKRLLKPSIETEFAAQSKEKADDEAIRVFTENLRQLLLAPPLGQKRVLAIDPGFRTGCKVVCLDAQGNLLHNENIYPHPPINKTGEAASKLRKMIEAYQIEAISIGNGTASRETEDFINSQSFDRQIPVFVVSEQGASIYSASKIARDEFPDYDVTVRGAVSIGRRLMDPLAELVKIDPKSIGVGQYQHDVDQTKLKKALDQT
;
A
#
# COMPACT_ATOMS: atom_id res chain seq x y z
N MET A 1 -18.97 0.32 22.83
CA MET A 1 -19.08 -1.13 22.55
C MET A 1 -20.36 -1.44 21.77
N GLU A 2 -21.57 -1.25 22.31
CA GLU A 2 -22.82 -1.53 21.57
C GLU A 2 -22.97 -0.78 20.23
N LEU A 3 -22.53 0.49 20.17
CA LEU A 3 -22.54 1.27 18.93
C LEU A 3 -21.68 0.62 17.83
N PHE A 4 -20.52 0.05 18.19
CA PHE A 4 -19.63 -0.58 17.20
C PHE A 4 -20.30 -1.82 16.62
N HIS A 5 -20.96 -2.62 17.45
CA HIS A 5 -21.67 -3.81 16.99
C HIS A 5 -22.75 -3.44 15.96
N LYS A 6 -23.55 -2.40 16.23
CA LYS A 6 -24.56 -1.88 15.29
C LYS A 6 -23.96 -1.42 13.97
N MET A 7 -22.87 -0.66 14.03
CA MET A 7 -22.19 -0.15 12.83
C MET A 7 -21.61 -1.29 12.00
N ILE A 8 -20.84 -2.20 12.62
CA ILE A 8 -20.26 -3.36 11.94
C ILE A 8 -21.37 -4.23 11.35
N SER A 9 -22.49 -4.40 12.07
CA SER A 9 -23.66 -5.13 11.59
C SER A 9 -24.24 -4.50 10.32
N GLY A 10 -24.40 -3.17 10.31
CA GLY A 10 -24.86 -2.43 9.13
C GLY A 10 -23.89 -2.52 7.94
N PHE A 11 -22.57 -2.55 8.18
CA PHE A 11 -21.56 -2.65 7.13
C PHE A 11 -21.44 -4.05 6.53
N LEU A 12 -21.47 -5.09 7.36
CA LEU A 12 -21.19 -6.48 6.94
C LEU A 12 -22.46 -7.31 6.72
N GLY A 13 -23.62 -6.84 7.17
CA GLY A 13 -24.87 -7.62 7.14
C GLY A 13 -24.89 -8.78 8.15
N ILE A 14 -23.99 -8.77 9.13
CA ILE A 14 -23.86 -9.82 10.15
C ILE A 14 -24.64 -9.42 11.40
N PRO A 15 -25.44 -10.31 12.04
CA PRO A 15 -26.18 -9.99 13.26
C PRO A 15 -25.28 -9.50 14.41
N GLU A 16 -25.70 -8.47 15.15
CA GLU A 16 -24.96 -7.89 16.27
C GLU A 16 -24.50 -8.92 17.32
N ARG A 17 -25.34 -9.93 17.59
CA ARG A 17 -25.02 -11.00 18.54
C ARG A 17 -23.80 -11.82 18.09
N GLN A 18 -23.68 -12.10 16.80
CA GLN A 18 -22.54 -12.83 16.24
C GLN A 18 -21.28 -11.97 16.32
N ILE A 19 -21.37 -10.68 15.97
CA ILE A 19 -20.27 -9.72 16.09
C ILE A 19 -19.78 -9.62 17.53
N SER A 20 -20.69 -9.42 18.48
CA SER A 20 -20.35 -9.31 19.91
C SER A 20 -19.64 -10.57 20.42
N SER A 21 -20.11 -11.76 20.02
CA SER A 21 -19.53 -13.03 20.47
C SER A 21 -18.14 -13.24 19.85
N THR A 22 -17.98 -12.92 18.56
CA THR A 22 -16.69 -12.98 17.86
C THR A 22 -15.67 -12.02 18.48
N LEU A 23 -16.05 -10.76 18.73
CA LEU A 23 -15.16 -9.76 19.33
C LEU A 23 -14.78 -10.12 20.77
N HIS A 24 -15.70 -10.70 21.53
CA HIS A 24 -15.39 -11.20 22.87
C HIS A 24 -14.32 -12.30 22.83
N LEU A 25 -14.48 -13.30 21.96
CA LEU A 25 -13.49 -14.37 21.79
C LEU A 25 -12.13 -13.84 21.33
N LEU A 26 -12.11 -12.90 20.38
CA LEU A 26 -10.88 -12.25 19.93
C LEU A 26 -10.20 -11.48 21.08
N GLY A 27 -10.98 -10.80 21.93
CA GLY A 27 -10.49 -10.09 23.11
C GLY A 27 -9.90 -11.00 24.18
N GLU A 28 -10.36 -12.25 24.27
CA GLU A 28 -9.78 -13.30 25.14
C GLU A 28 -8.49 -13.92 24.54
N GLY A 29 -8.07 -13.48 23.36
CA GLY A 29 -6.87 -13.98 22.68
C GLY A 29 -7.12 -15.21 21.80
N ALA A 30 -8.37 -15.58 21.54
CA ALA A 30 -8.67 -16.65 20.60
C ALA A 30 -8.27 -16.26 19.18
N THR A 31 -7.62 -17.19 18.46
CA THR A 31 -7.18 -16.95 17.08
C THR A 31 -8.33 -17.17 16.09
N ILE A 32 -8.25 -16.54 14.90
CA ILE A 32 -9.27 -16.70 13.85
C ILE A 32 -9.50 -18.19 13.49
N PRO A 33 -8.45 -19.02 13.26
CA PRO A 33 -8.64 -20.45 13.00
C PRO A 33 -9.28 -21.21 14.16
N PHE A 34 -9.00 -20.81 15.40
CA PHE A 34 -9.61 -21.43 16.58
C PHE A 34 -11.11 -21.12 16.64
N ILE A 35 -11.49 -19.86 16.39
CA ILE A 35 -12.88 -19.43 16.42
C ILE A 35 -13.68 -20.12 15.30
N SER A 36 -13.20 -20.05 14.05
CA SER A 36 -13.91 -20.62 12.89
C SER A 36 -14.08 -22.14 13.00
N ARG A 37 -13.13 -22.84 13.66
CA ARG A 37 -13.18 -24.30 13.81
C ARG A 37 -13.94 -24.77 15.06
N TYR A 38 -13.68 -24.16 16.22
CA TYR A 38 -14.10 -24.69 17.53
C TYR A 38 -15.14 -23.83 18.26
N ARG A 39 -15.54 -22.68 17.70
CA ARG A 39 -16.53 -21.77 18.29
C ARG A 39 -17.67 -21.42 17.34
N LYS A 40 -17.98 -22.31 16.39
CA LYS A 40 -19.07 -22.14 15.41
C LYS A 40 -20.41 -21.84 16.06
N GLU A 41 -20.76 -22.52 17.15
CA GLU A 41 -22.03 -22.30 17.85
C GLU A 41 -22.09 -20.90 18.49
N ALA A 42 -20.97 -20.41 19.03
CA ALA A 42 -20.88 -19.09 19.65
C ALA A 42 -20.94 -17.97 18.60
N THR A 43 -20.36 -18.18 17.42
CA THR A 43 -20.35 -17.19 16.33
C THR A 43 -21.53 -17.32 15.38
N GLY A 44 -22.33 -18.39 15.47
CA GLY A 44 -23.40 -18.68 14.52
C GLY A 44 -22.90 -19.16 13.15
N GLY A 45 -21.72 -19.78 13.11
CA GLY A 45 -21.16 -20.43 11.92
C GLY A 45 -20.34 -19.52 11.02
N LEU A 46 -19.86 -18.38 11.51
CA LEU A 46 -18.98 -17.48 10.73
C LEU A 46 -17.69 -18.18 10.29
N ASP A 47 -17.31 -17.95 9.04
CA ASP A 47 -16.03 -18.41 8.49
C ASP A 47 -14.86 -17.47 8.86
N GLU A 48 -13.64 -17.88 8.54
CA GLU A 48 -12.43 -17.12 8.83
C GLU A 48 -12.40 -15.74 8.16
N VAL A 49 -12.99 -15.60 6.96
CA VAL A 49 -13.01 -14.34 6.20
C VAL A 49 -13.95 -13.34 6.87
N GLN A 50 -15.13 -13.80 7.31
CA GLN A 50 -16.09 -12.98 8.02
C GLN A 50 -15.56 -12.54 9.40
N ILE A 51 -14.91 -13.45 10.13
CA ILE A 51 -14.30 -13.14 11.43
C ILE A 51 -13.20 -12.08 11.28
N GLU A 52 -12.37 -12.20 10.25
CA GLU A 52 -11.34 -11.21 9.93
C GLU A 52 -11.95 -9.84 9.62
N GLN A 53 -12.96 -9.77 8.76
CA GLN A 53 -13.66 -8.53 8.43
C GLN A 53 -14.26 -7.86 9.67
N ILE A 54 -14.84 -8.63 10.60
CA ILE A 54 -15.35 -8.10 11.87
C ILE A 54 -14.20 -7.46 12.67
N LYS A 55 -13.07 -8.15 12.79
CA LYS A 55 -11.89 -7.64 13.51
C LYS A 55 -11.38 -6.35 12.88
N GLU A 56 -11.24 -6.30 11.56
CA GLU A 56 -10.75 -5.12 10.85
C GLU A 56 -11.66 -3.90 10.99
N GLN A 57 -12.97 -4.09 10.88
CA GLN A 57 -13.93 -2.99 11.07
C GLN A 57 -13.93 -2.50 12.52
N HIS A 58 -13.83 -3.41 13.49
CA HIS A 58 -13.70 -3.06 14.89
C HIS A 58 -12.42 -2.24 15.15
N ASP A 59 -11.27 -2.71 14.66
CA ASP A 59 -9.98 -2.03 14.82
C ASP A 59 -10.05 -0.60 14.21
N LYS A 60 -10.64 -0.43 13.02
CA LYS A 60 -10.87 0.88 12.39
C LYS A 60 -11.73 1.82 13.25
N LEU A 61 -12.83 1.31 13.82
CA LEU A 61 -13.69 2.10 14.70
C LEU A 61 -12.98 2.49 16.01
N CYS A 62 -12.16 1.60 16.57
CA CYS A 62 -11.31 1.91 17.72
C CYS A 62 -10.33 3.05 17.42
N ASP A 63 -9.69 3.03 16.26
CA ASP A 63 -8.74 4.07 15.87
C ASP A 63 -9.43 5.43 15.67
N ILE A 64 -10.62 5.44 15.08
CA ILE A 64 -11.46 6.65 14.98
C ILE A 64 -11.84 7.17 16.37
N ALA A 65 -12.24 6.30 17.30
CA ALA A 65 -12.59 6.69 18.66
C ALA A 65 -11.41 7.33 19.41
N LYS A 66 -10.22 6.72 19.35
CA LYS A 66 -9.00 7.32 19.93
C LYS A 66 -8.67 8.68 19.29
N ARG A 67 -8.89 8.80 17.98
CA ARG A 67 -8.67 10.07 17.27
C ARG A 67 -9.64 11.15 17.73
N LYS A 68 -10.92 10.81 17.94
CA LYS A 68 -11.91 11.73 18.52
C LYS A 68 -11.48 12.25 19.89
N GLU A 69 -11.03 11.36 20.78
CA GLU A 69 -10.55 11.73 22.12
C GLU A 69 -9.40 12.75 22.03
N THR A 70 -8.44 12.52 21.13
CA THR A 70 -7.31 13.42 20.89
C THR A 70 -7.78 14.80 20.41
N ILE A 71 -8.73 14.84 19.48
CA ILE A 71 -9.31 16.06 18.92
C ILE A 71 -10.07 16.83 19.99
N LEU A 72 -10.95 16.16 20.74
CA LEU A 72 -11.70 16.77 21.84
C LEU A 72 -10.78 17.37 22.90
N GLY A 73 -9.72 16.65 23.29
CA GLY A 73 -8.70 17.16 24.20
C GLY A 73 -8.06 18.46 23.68
N THR A 74 -7.62 18.46 22.42
CA THR A 74 -6.96 19.63 21.81
C THR A 74 -7.89 20.85 21.74
N ILE A 75 -9.17 20.66 21.43
CA ILE A 75 -10.15 21.74 21.33
C ILE A 75 -10.53 22.28 22.73
N THR A 76 -10.60 21.37 23.72
CA THR A 76 -10.86 21.71 25.13
C THR A 76 -9.75 22.58 25.70
N GLU A 77 -8.49 22.21 25.47
CA GLU A 77 -7.32 22.99 25.91
C GLU A 77 -7.29 24.42 25.34
N GLN A 78 -7.89 24.64 24.17
CA GLN A 78 -8.04 25.96 23.55
C GLN A 78 -9.23 26.76 24.09
N GLY A 79 -10.09 26.17 24.93
CA GLY A 79 -11.32 26.80 25.42
C GLY A 79 -12.38 27.03 24.33
N LYS A 80 -12.30 26.30 23.20
CA LYS A 80 -13.18 26.46 22.04
C LYS A 80 -14.25 25.37 21.89
N LEU A 81 -14.26 24.38 22.79
CA LEU A 81 -15.21 23.26 22.71
C LEU A 81 -16.60 23.72 23.13
N THR A 82 -17.52 23.80 22.16
CA THR A 82 -18.94 24.03 22.42
C THR A 82 -19.70 22.71 22.51
N ALA A 83 -20.84 22.69 23.18
CA ALA A 83 -21.68 21.48 23.27
C ALA A 83 -22.14 20.99 21.88
N GLU A 84 -22.37 21.90 20.93
CA GLU A 84 -22.70 21.56 19.54
C GLU A 84 -21.53 20.88 18.83
N LEU A 85 -20.32 21.42 18.99
CA LEU A 85 -19.10 20.87 18.39
C LEU A 85 -18.73 19.51 18.99
N GLU A 86 -18.83 19.36 20.31
CA GLU A 86 -18.61 18.10 21.01
C GLU A 86 -19.56 17.01 20.50
N LYS A 87 -20.87 17.32 20.45
CA LYS A 87 -21.86 16.40 19.92
C LYS A 87 -21.53 15.97 18.49
N ARG A 88 -21.19 16.95 17.64
CA ARG A 88 -20.85 16.70 16.24
C ARG A 88 -19.65 15.76 16.08
N ILE A 89 -18.57 16.00 16.84
CA ILE A 89 -17.38 15.13 16.84
C ILE A 89 -17.72 13.70 17.30
N ASN A 90 -18.56 13.58 18.34
CA ASN A 90 -18.98 12.28 18.86
C ASN A 90 -19.83 11.50 17.84
N ASP A 91 -20.70 12.18 17.09
CA ASP A 91 -21.59 11.57 16.10
C ASP A 91 -20.88 11.22 14.77
N THR A 92 -19.78 11.89 14.41
CA THR A 92 -19.06 11.66 13.13
C THR A 92 -18.18 10.40 13.17
N TRP A 93 -18.41 9.42 12.29
CA TRP A 93 -17.57 8.21 12.16
C TRP A 93 -16.79 8.14 10.84
N ASN A 94 -16.76 9.23 10.09
CA ASN A 94 -15.95 9.36 8.89
C ASN A 94 -14.61 10.02 9.26
N PRO A 95 -13.45 9.35 9.08
CA PRO A 95 -12.15 9.92 9.41
C PRO A 95 -11.86 11.25 8.70
N THR A 96 -12.27 11.38 7.45
CA THR A 96 -12.06 12.59 6.64
C THR A 96 -12.89 13.75 7.18
N GLU A 97 -14.17 13.51 7.46
CA GLU A 97 -15.05 14.54 8.04
C GLU A 97 -14.56 14.94 9.44
N LEU A 98 -14.08 13.98 10.23
CA LEU A 98 -13.50 14.24 11.55
C LEU A 98 -12.27 15.16 11.48
N GLU A 99 -11.37 14.95 10.51
CA GLU A 99 -10.22 15.84 10.29
C GLU A 99 -10.65 17.21 9.74
N ASP A 100 -11.67 17.27 8.89
CA ASP A 100 -12.21 18.54 8.37
C ASP A 100 -12.82 19.38 9.52
N ILE A 101 -13.57 18.76 10.45
CA ILE A 101 -14.10 19.42 11.67
C ILE A 101 -12.96 19.92 12.57
N TYR A 102 -11.88 19.15 12.67
CA TYR A 102 -10.73 19.50 13.52
C TYR A 102 -9.84 20.59 12.92
N LEU A 103 -9.84 20.75 11.59
CA LEU A 103 -8.90 21.61 10.86
C LEU A 103 -8.76 23.04 11.43
N PRO A 104 -9.84 23.78 11.76
CA PRO A 104 -9.75 25.13 12.33
C PRO A 104 -9.08 25.21 13.71
N TYR A 105 -9.03 24.08 14.43
CA TYR A 105 -8.50 23.97 15.79
C TYR A 105 -7.13 23.30 15.82
N LYS A 106 -6.66 22.77 14.68
CA LYS A 106 -5.36 22.13 14.60
C LYS A 106 -4.26 23.17 14.89
N PRO A 107 -3.31 22.92 15.80
CA PRO A 107 -2.21 23.86 16.05
C PRO A 107 -1.42 24.12 14.77
N LYS A 108 -1.24 25.40 14.41
CA LYS A 108 -0.55 25.82 13.18
C LYS A 108 0.79 26.49 13.50
N ARG A 109 1.72 26.38 12.56
CA ARG A 109 2.92 27.23 12.52
C ARG A 109 2.54 28.58 11.94
N LYS A 110 3.30 29.64 12.27
CA LYS A 110 3.14 31.03 11.78
C LYS A 110 2.67 31.11 10.32
N THR A 111 1.36 31.20 10.08
CA THR A 111 0.76 31.28 8.73
C THR A 111 0.69 32.73 8.25
N ARG A 112 0.48 32.94 6.93
CA ARG A 112 0.22 34.29 6.39
C ARG A 112 -1.02 34.92 7.02
N ALA A 113 -2.07 34.13 7.21
CA ALA A 113 -3.29 34.56 7.89
C ALA A 113 -3.04 34.95 9.35
N GLU A 114 -2.28 34.15 10.11
CA GLU A 114 -1.91 34.48 11.50
C GLU A 114 -1.10 35.77 11.59
N VAL A 115 -0.14 35.99 10.68
CA VAL A 115 0.61 37.24 10.60
C VAL A 115 -0.32 38.41 10.31
N ALA A 116 -1.26 38.26 9.37
CA ALA A 116 -2.25 39.29 9.07
C ALA A 116 -3.19 39.57 10.26
N ARG A 117 -3.57 38.55 11.04
CA ARG A 117 -4.34 38.71 12.28
C ARG A 117 -3.56 39.48 13.34
N GLN A 118 -2.27 39.18 13.51
CA GLN A 118 -1.38 39.91 14.41
C GLN A 118 -1.24 41.39 14.02
N LYS A 119 -1.28 41.70 12.72
CA LYS A 119 -1.35 43.07 12.19
C LYS A 119 -2.72 43.74 12.36
N GLY A 120 -3.72 43.03 12.89
CA GLY A 120 -5.07 43.56 13.13
C GLY A 120 -5.95 43.65 11.88
N LEU A 121 -5.72 42.81 10.86
CA LEU A 121 -6.45 42.84 9.58
C LEU A 121 -7.72 41.95 9.55
N GLU A 122 -8.01 41.19 10.61
CA GLU A 122 -9.23 40.36 10.72
C GLU A 122 -10.54 41.15 10.50
N PRO A 123 -10.70 42.37 11.03
CA PRO A 123 -11.91 43.16 10.76
C PRO A 123 -12.03 43.56 9.28
N LEU A 124 -10.91 43.80 8.58
CA LEU A 124 -10.92 44.09 7.14
C LEU A 124 -11.33 42.86 6.33
N ALA A 125 -10.82 41.67 6.68
CA ALA A 125 -11.25 40.41 6.08
C ALA A 125 -12.77 40.17 6.25
N THR A 126 -13.30 40.47 7.44
CA THR A 126 -14.75 40.37 7.72
C THR A 126 -15.56 41.34 6.85
N ILE A 127 -15.10 42.59 6.69
CA ILE A 127 -15.74 43.58 5.80
C ILE A 127 -15.76 43.07 4.35
N LEU A 128 -14.63 42.55 3.86
CA LEU A 128 -14.52 42.01 2.52
C LEU A 128 -15.49 40.85 2.30
N LEU A 129 -15.59 39.90 3.24
CA LEU A 129 -16.50 38.75 3.15
C LEU A 129 -17.98 39.14 3.12
N LEU A 130 -18.36 40.22 3.82
CA LEU A 130 -19.72 40.75 3.76
C LEU A 130 -20.07 41.29 2.36
N GLN A 131 -19.07 41.77 1.60
CA GLN A 131 -19.20 42.28 0.23
C GLN A 131 -20.20 43.44 0.07
N ARG A 132 -20.33 44.28 1.10
CA ARG A 132 -21.28 45.40 1.14
C ARG A 132 -20.62 46.80 1.17
N GLU A 133 -19.29 46.87 1.27
CA GLU A 133 -18.58 48.15 1.32
C GLU A 133 -18.41 48.74 -0.09
N ASN A 134 -18.83 50.00 -0.24
CA ASN A 134 -18.84 50.73 -1.51
C ASN A 134 -17.59 51.58 -1.69
N ASN A 135 -16.89 51.93 -0.61
CA ASN A 135 -15.63 52.68 -0.66
C ASN A 135 -14.51 51.87 0.00
N LEU A 136 -14.13 50.77 -0.66
CA LEU A 136 -13.15 49.82 -0.13
C LEU A 136 -11.78 50.49 0.06
N SER A 137 -11.36 51.35 -0.87
CA SER A 137 -10.08 52.06 -0.78
C SER A 137 -9.97 52.90 0.50
N ALA A 138 -10.98 53.73 0.80
CA ALA A 138 -10.99 54.52 2.03
C ALA A 138 -11.07 53.63 3.28
N LYS A 139 -11.85 52.54 3.22
CA LYS A 139 -11.97 51.62 4.35
C LYS A 139 -10.65 50.89 4.63
N ALA A 140 -9.99 50.36 3.61
CA ALA A 140 -8.71 49.69 3.71
C ALA A 140 -7.59 50.65 4.16
N ALA A 141 -7.62 51.92 3.74
CA ALA A 141 -6.70 52.95 4.23
C ALA A 141 -6.74 53.13 5.75
N SER A 142 -7.90 52.92 6.40
CA SER A 142 -8.01 52.98 7.87
C SER A 142 -7.28 51.85 8.61
N PHE A 143 -6.86 50.80 7.89
CA PHE A 143 -6.06 49.69 8.41
C PHE A 143 -4.55 49.84 8.14
N VAL A 144 -4.13 50.89 7.44
CA VAL A 144 -2.71 51.20 7.21
C VAL A 144 -2.12 51.84 8.47
N LYS A 145 -1.62 50.99 9.37
CA LYS A 145 -1.00 51.39 10.63
C LYS A 145 0.01 50.35 11.10
N GLY A 146 0.99 50.80 11.90
CA GLY A 146 2.02 49.92 12.47
C GLY A 146 2.83 49.21 11.40
N GLU A 147 2.72 47.88 11.34
CA GLU A 147 3.46 47.03 10.39
C GLU A 147 2.76 46.86 9.03
N VAL A 148 1.62 47.51 8.80
CA VAL A 148 0.90 47.51 7.52
C VAL A 148 1.39 48.70 6.68
N LYS A 149 2.04 48.42 5.54
CA LYS A 149 2.78 49.45 4.78
C LYS A 149 1.89 50.40 3.98
N ASP A 150 0.90 49.83 3.31
CA ASP A 150 0.00 50.52 2.39
C ASP A 150 -1.32 49.77 2.27
N VAL A 151 -2.25 50.32 1.48
CA VAL A 151 -3.58 49.73 1.25
C VAL A 151 -3.49 48.34 0.64
N GLU A 152 -2.51 48.07 -0.22
CA GLU A 152 -2.36 46.78 -0.88
C GLU A 152 -1.84 45.72 0.11
N ASP A 153 -0.92 46.07 1.01
CA ASP A 153 -0.49 45.19 2.12
C ASP A 153 -1.67 44.86 3.05
N ALA A 154 -2.56 45.83 3.31
CA ALA A 154 -3.78 45.60 4.10
C ALA A 154 -4.74 44.63 3.40
N LEU A 155 -5.03 44.86 2.11
CA LEU A 155 -5.91 44.01 1.31
C LEU A 155 -5.32 42.61 1.15
N LYS A 156 -4.02 42.49 0.88
CA LYS A 156 -3.33 41.21 0.78
C LYS A 156 -3.41 40.42 2.09
N GLY A 157 -3.15 41.05 3.23
CA GLY A 157 -3.28 40.38 4.52
C GLY A 157 -4.72 39.95 4.81
N ALA A 158 -5.71 40.77 4.43
CA ALA A 158 -7.12 40.37 4.53
C ALA A 158 -7.47 39.19 3.60
N ARG A 159 -6.94 39.17 2.36
CA ARG A 159 -7.08 38.04 1.43
C ARG A 159 -6.43 36.77 1.99
N ASP A 160 -5.26 36.87 2.62
CA ASP A 160 -4.60 35.72 3.26
C ASP A 160 -5.47 35.10 4.37
N ILE A 161 -6.17 35.92 5.16
CA ILE A 161 -7.14 35.46 6.18
C ILE A 161 -8.33 34.76 5.53
N ILE A 162 -8.92 35.37 4.50
CA ILE A 162 -10.06 34.79 3.77
C ILE A 162 -9.66 33.47 3.12
N ALA A 163 -8.46 33.39 2.55
CA ALA A 163 -7.98 32.17 1.91
C ALA A 163 -7.85 31.01 2.90
N GLU A 164 -7.44 31.30 4.14
CA GLU A 164 -7.44 30.30 5.21
C GLU A 164 -8.88 29.88 5.60
N GLN A 165 -9.80 30.83 5.74
CA GLN A 165 -11.20 30.52 6.05
C GLN A 165 -11.87 29.67 4.96
N VAL A 166 -11.59 29.94 3.68
CA VAL A 166 -12.07 29.12 2.55
C VAL A 166 -11.46 27.71 2.58
N ASN A 167 -10.18 27.58 2.94
CA ASN A 167 -9.51 26.28 3.06
C ASN A 167 -10.09 25.41 4.19
N GLU A 168 -10.59 26.06 5.25
CA GLU A 168 -11.15 25.42 6.43
C GLU A 168 -12.65 25.21 6.36
N ASP A 169 -13.31 25.81 5.37
CA ASP A 169 -14.74 25.59 5.14
C ASP A 169 -14.98 24.18 4.57
N GLU A 170 -15.76 23.40 5.30
CA GLU A 170 -16.03 22.00 4.95
C GLU A 170 -16.80 21.86 3.63
N ARG A 171 -17.65 22.83 3.28
CA ARG A 171 -18.39 22.79 2.00
C ARG A 171 -17.45 23.05 0.84
N ALA A 172 -16.50 23.97 1.00
CA ALA A 172 -15.44 24.23 0.04
C ALA A 172 -14.55 22.99 -0.16
N ARG A 173 -14.06 22.39 0.93
CA ARG A 173 -13.26 21.15 0.89
C ARG A 173 -14.01 20.03 0.19
N ASN A 174 -15.26 19.79 0.56
CA ASN A 174 -16.09 18.76 -0.07
C ASN A 174 -16.39 19.05 -1.54
N ALA A 175 -16.57 20.31 -1.94
CA ALA A 175 -16.76 20.67 -3.35
C ALA A 175 -15.53 20.30 -4.20
N VAL A 176 -14.32 20.61 -3.71
CA VAL A 176 -13.06 20.25 -4.37
C VAL A 176 -12.84 18.73 -4.35
N ARG A 177 -13.03 18.08 -3.19
CA ARG A 177 -12.92 16.62 -3.03
C ARG A 177 -13.84 15.86 -3.98
N ASN A 178 -15.06 16.35 -4.19
CA ASN A 178 -15.99 15.78 -5.17
C ASN A 178 -15.49 15.89 -6.61
N GLN A 179 -14.80 16.97 -6.96
CA GLN A 179 -14.21 17.13 -8.29
C GLN A 179 -13.01 16.22 -8.51
N PHE A 180 -12.10 16.14 -7.54
CA PHE A 180 -11.04 15.12 -7.58
C PHE A 180 -11.62 13.72 -7.71
N GLY A 181 -12.62 13.42 -6.89
CA GLY A 181 -13.32 12.15 -6.88
C GLY A 181 -14.11 11.85 -8.14
N ARG A 182 -14.25 12.75 -9.11
CA ARG A 182 -14.96 12.50 -10.38
C ARG A 182 -14.05 12.60 -11.59
N GLN A 183 -13.17 13.58 -11.60
CA GLN A 183 -12.46 14.07 -12.79
C GLN A 183 -10.94 14.15 -12.60
N ALA A 184 -10.39 13.74 -11.45
CA ALA A 184 -8.94 13.79 -11.28
C ALA A 184 -8.22 12.92 -12.32
N GLU A 185 -7.20 13.51 -12.94
CA GLU A 185 -6.23 12.80 -13.77
C GLU A 185 -4.94 12.65 -12.99
N ILE A 186 -4.38 11.44 -13.04
CA ILE A 186 -2.99 11.20 -12.62
C ILE A 186 -2.10 11.44 -13.82
N THR A 187 -1.08 12.25 -13.63
CA THR A 187 -0.06 12.55 -14.64
C THR A 187 1.31 12.15 -14.12
N ALA A 188 2.15 11.60 -15.00
CA ALA A 188 3.55 11.32 -14.70
C ALA A 188 4.42 11.88 -15.83
N LYS A 189 5.48 12.61 -15.46
CA LYS A 189 6.43 13.22 -16.40
C LYS A 189 7.87 12.91 -16.04
N LEU A 190 8.69 12.61 -17.05
CA LEU A 190 10.12 12.38 -16.86
C LEU A 190 10.81 13.60 -16.20
N VAL A 191 11.65 13.33 -15.20
CA VAL A 191 12.59 14.32 -14.70
C VAL A 191 13.69 14.53 -15.74
N LYS A 192 13.85 15.77 -16.19
CA LYS A 192 14.85 16.16 -17.21
C LYS A 192 16.25 15.63 -16.85
N GLY A 193 16.91 14.93 -17.78
CA GLY A 193 18.26 14.39 -17.59
C GLY A 193 18.32 12.99 -16.97
N LYS A 194 17.17 12.32 -16.80
CA LYS A 194 17.05 10.96 -16.24
C LYS A 194 16.61 9.91 -17.28
N GLU A 195 16.71 10.22 -18.57
CA GLU A 195 16.20 9.39 -19.68
C GLU A 195 16.77 7.96 -19.65
N GLU A 196 18.08 7.82 -19.46
CA GLU A 196 18.75 6.51 -19.43
C GLU A 196 18.44 5.74 -18.14
N GLU A 197 18.50 6.40 -16.99
CA GLU A 197 18.19 5.80 -15.68
C GLU A 197 16.72 5.33 -15.60
N ALA A 198 15.81 6.08 -16.23
CA ALA A 198 14.38 5.82 -16.22
C ALA A 198 13.92 4.94 -17.39
N ALA A 199 14.82 4.33 -18.17
CA ALA A 199 14.46 3.55 -19.37
C ALA A 199 13.41 2.46 -19.11
N LYS A 200 13.40 1.86 -17.90
CA LYS A 200 12.39 0.87 -17.47
C LYS A 200 10.98 1.43 -17.29
N TYR A 201 10.82 2.76 -17.20
CA TYR A 201 9.56 3.46 -17.02
C TYR A 201 9.15 4.28 -18.25
N ARG A 202 9.68 3.92 -19.44
CA ARG A 202 9.47 4.67 -20.68
C ARG A 202 7.99 4.89 -21.00
N ASP A 203 7.14 3.91 -20.71
CA ASP A 203 5.68 3.98 -20.90
C ASP A 203 5.02 5.08 -20.05
N TYR A 204 5.72 5.59 -19.04
CA TYR A 204 5.22 6.59 -18.09
C TYR A 204 5.87 7.98 -18.24
N PHE A 205 6.68 8.22 -19.28
CA PHE A 205 7.41 9.49 -19.43
C PHE A 205 6.53 10.70 -19.72
N ASP A 206 5.39 10.51 -20.37
CA ASP A 206 4.34 11.51 -20.59
C ASP A 206 2.97 10.84 -20.46
N PHE A 207 2.70 10.40 -19.24
CA PHE A 207 1.50 9.63 -18.92
C PHE A 207 0.41 10.56 -18.38
N SER A 208 -0.82 10.37 -18.86
CA SER A 208 -2.03 10.96 -18.27
C SER A 208 -3.19 9.98 -18.39
N GLU A 209 -3.90 9.75 -17.29
CA GLU A 209 -5.18 9.04 -17.33
C GLU A 209 -6.09 9.43 -16.16
N PRO A 210 -7.41 9.18 -16.26
CA PRO A 210 -8.31 9.33 -15.13
C PRO A 210 -7.86 8.45 -13.95
N LEU A 211 -7.67 9.04 -12.76
CA LEU A 211 -7.19 8.34 -11.56
C LEU A 211 -8.01 7.09 -11.22
N LYS A 212 -9.33 7.16 -11.44
CA LYS A 212 -10.27 6.04 -11.23
C LYS A 212 -10.02 4.82 -12.12
N ARG A 213 -9.38 5.02 -13.28
CA ARG A 213 -9.07 3.95 -14.24
C ARG A 213 -7.63 3.43 -14.06
N CYS A 214 -6.84 4.07 -13.21
CA CYS A 214 -5.49 3.64 -12.93
C CYS A 214 -5.49 2.32 -12.17
N THR A 215 -4.86 1.30 -12.76
CA THR A 215 -4.76 -0.02 -12.17
C THR A 215 -3.71 -0.02 -11.06
N SER A 216 -3.86 -0.91 -10.07
CA SER A 216 -2.91 -1.04 -8.95
C SER A 216 -1.46 -1.15 -9.44
N HIS A 217 -1.17 -2.05 -10.37
CA HIS A 217 0.20 -2.26 -10.89
C HIS A 217 0.78 -1.01 -11.58
N ARG A 218 -0.01 -0.24 -12.34
CA ARG A 218 0.46 0.99 -12.99
C ARG A 218 0.71 2.09 -11.96
N LEU A 219 -0.20 2.25 -11.00
CA LEU A 219 -0.03 3.20 -9.92
C LEU A 219 1.25 2.91 -9.12
N LEU A 220 1.49 1.64 -8.75
CA LEU A 220 2.68 1.24 -8.02
C LEU A 220 3.97 1.47 -8.82
N ALA A 221 3.98 1.16 -10.12
CA ALA A 221 5.11 1.44 -10.99
C ALA A 221 5.43 2.95 -11.07
N ILE A 222 4.39 3.78 -11.24
CA ILE A 222 4.51 5.24 -11.30
C ILE A 222 5.03 5.80 -9.96
N ARG A 223 4.48 5.33 -8.84
CA ARG A 223 4.90 5.77 -7.49
C ARG A 223 6.31 5.31 -7.13
N ARG A 224 6.72 4.13 -7.58
CA ARG A 224 8.09 3.67 -7.45
C ARG A 224 9.04 4.59 -8.21
N ALA A 225 8.73 4.89 -9.47
CA ALA A 225 9.55 5.78 -10.29
C ALA A 225 9.62 7.20 -9.70
N GLU A 226 8.54 7.68 -9.08
CA GLU A 226 8.52 8.93 -8.30
C GLU A 226 9.46 8.87 -7.09
N SER A 227 9.39 7.81 -6.29
CA SER A 227 10.25 7.62 -5.11
C SER A 227 11.73 7.48 -5.45
N GLU A 228 12.05 6.91 -6.62
CA GLU A 228 13.39 6.84 -7.20
C GLU A 228 13.86 8.18 -7.79
N GLY A 229 13.00 9.21 -7.82
CA GLY A 229 13.33 10.55 -8.34
C GLY A 229 13.39 10.64 -9.88
N LEU A 230 12.77 9.68 -10.57
CA LEU A 230 12.83 9.53 -12.03
C LEU A 230 11.62 10.17 -12.72
N LEU A 231 10.44 10.13 -12.08
CA LEU A 231 9.23 10.79 -12.58
C LEU A 231 8.73 11.85 -11.58
N LYS A 232 8.07 12.88 -12.10
CA LYS A 232 7.22 13.79 -11.32
C LYS A 232 5.77 13.36 -11.51
N VAL A 233 5.07 13.10 -10.42
CA VAL A 233 3.67 12.67 -10.44
C VAL A 233 2.80 13.75 -9.85
N SER A 234 1.64 14.00 -10.46
CA SER A 234 0.63 14.89 -9.89
C SER A 234 -0.77 14.37 -10.18
N ILE A 235 -1.69 14.62 -9.26
CA ILE A 235 -3.10 14.29 -9.38
C ILE A 235 -3.87 15.60 -9.39
N ASN A 236 -4.48 15.94 -10.53
CA ASN A 236 -5.15 17.22 -10.71
C ASN A 236 -6.59 17.01 -11.20
N PRO A 237 -7.57 17.74 -10.65
CA PRO A 237 -8.87 17.89 -11.28
C PRO A 237 -8.81 18.99 -12.36
N ASP A 238 -9.95 19.29 -12.95
CA ASP A 238 -10.17 20.54 -13.69
C ASP A 238 -10.11 21.74 -12.71
N ASP A 239 -9.06 22.56 -12.84
CA ASP A 239 -8.78 23.68 -11.95
C ASP A 239 -9.84 24.78 -12.09
N GLU A 240 -10.21 25.13 -13.32
CA GLU A 240 -11.21 26.14 -13.64
C GLU A 240 -12.57 25.75 -13.05
N ALA A 241 -12.99 24.49 -13.21
CA ALA A 241 -14.25 24.00 -12.64
C ALA A 241 -14.26 24.01 -11.11
N CYS A 242 -13.11 23.80 -10.46
CA CYS A 242 -13.00 23.88 -9.01
C CYS A 242 -13.09 25.34 -8.53
N ILE A 243 -12.37 26.26 -9.17
CA ILE A 243 -12.40 27.69 -8.85
C ILE A 243 -13.81 28.24 -9.03
N GLU A 244 -14.48 27.95 -10.15
CA GLU A 244 -15.85 28.42 -10.40
C GLU A 244 -16.82 27.95 -9.31
N ARG A 245 -16.72 26.69 -8.86
CA ARG A 245 -17.56 26.15 -7.78
C ARG A 245 -17.31 26.82 -6.44
N LEU A 246 -16.06 27.20 -6.15
CA LEU A 246 -15.71 27.92 -4.93
C LEU A 246 -16.18 29.38 -5.02
N GLU A 247 -15.97 30.05 -6.15
CA GLU A 247 -16.44 31.41 -6.37
C GLU A 247 -17.97 31.51 -6.23
N ARG A 248 -18.73 30.54 -6.75
CA ARG A 248 -20.19 30.48 -6.53
C ARG A 248 -20.60 30.37 -5.06
N GLN A 249 -19.73 29.87 -4.18
CA GLN A 249 -20.00 29.77 -2.74
C GLN A 249 -19.64 31.07 -1.99
N PHE A 250 -18.52 31.69 -2.36
CA PHE A 250 -17.95 32.80 -1.59
C PHE A 250 -18.20 34.17 -2.21
N VAL A 251 -18.29 34.29 -3.54
CA VAL A 251 -18.48 35.56 -4.26
C VAL A 251 -19.98 35.79 -4.48
N ARG A 252 -20.50 36.88 -3.92
CA ARG A 252 -21.95 37.17 -3.86
C ARG A 252 -22.39 38.38 -4.67
N GLY A 253 -21.45 39.13 -5.24
CA GLY A 253 -21.74 40.37 -5.95
C GLY A 253 -20.69 40.72 -7.00
N ASN A 254 -20.82 41.92 -7.56
CA ASN A 254 -19.92 42.47 -8.57
C ASN A 254 -19.43 43.87 -8.15
N ASN A 255 -18.70 43.93 -7.03
CA ASN A 255 -18.09 45.15 -6.50
C ASN A 255 -16.61 44.91 -6.14
N GLU A 256 -15.91 45.94 -5.67
CA GLU A 256 -14.48 45.81 -5.34
C GLU A 256 -14.23 44.75 -4.26
N CYS A 257 -15.10 44.67 -3.25
CA CYS A 257 -14.99 43.63 -2.21
C CYS A 257 -15.15 42.23 -2.78
N SER A 258 -16.10 42.00 -3.67
CA SER A 258 -16.35 40.69 -4.26
C SER A 258 -15.19 40.22 -5.15
N ARG A 259 -14.50 41.15 -5.83
CA ARG A 259 -13.25 40.86 -6.55
C ARG A 259 -12.14 40.42 -5.61
N GLN A 260 -11.98 41.09 -4.47
CA GLN A 260 -10.99 40.68 -3.44
C GLN A 260 -11.30 39.29 -2.86
N VAL A 261 -12.58 38.98 -2.64
CA VAL A 261 -13.00 37.63 -2.21
C VAL A 261 -12.73 36.59 -3.30
N GLY A 262 -12.96 36.90 -4.57
CA GLY A 262 -12.63 36.01 -5.70
C GLY A 262 -11.14 35.72 -5.80
N GLU A 263 -10.29 36.75 -5.68
CA GLU A 263 -8.83 36.60 -5.63
C GLU A 263 -8.38 35.72 -4.45
N ALA A 264 -8.92 35.98 -3.25
CA ALA A 264 -8.64 35.17 -2.07
C ALA A 264 -9.10 33.71 -2.24
N THR A 265 -10.25 33.49 -2.86
CA THR A 265 -10.81 32.15 -3.13
C THR A 265 -9.95 31.38 -4.12
N THR A 266 -9.48 32.05 -5.18
CA THR A 266 -8.55 31.46 -6.16
C THR A 266 -7.21 31.12 -5.52
N ASP A 267 -6.67 32.00 -4.68
CA ASP A 267 -5.43 31.72 -3.93
C ASP A 267 -5.63 30.56 -2.93
N ALA A 268 -6.76 30.52 -2.22
CA ALA A 268 -7.12 29.41 -1.33
C ALA A 268 -7.12 28.07 -2.08
N TYR A 269 -7.74 28.04 -3.27
CA TYR A 269 -7.75 26.86 -4.11
C TYR A 269 -6.33 26.40 -4.46
N LYS A 270 -5.56 27.28 -5.11
CA LYS A 270 -4.26 26.92 -5.68
C LYS A 270 -3.22 26.58 -4.61
N ARG A 271 -3.20 27.33 -3.51
CA ARG A 271 -2.15 27.27 -2.50
C ARG A 271 -2.44 26.31 -1.36
N LEU A 272 -3.72 26.12 -1.00
CA LEU A 272 -4.10 25.41 0.23
C LEU A 272 -4.97 24.19 -0.06
N LEU A 273 -6.13 24.38 -0.70
CA LEU A 273 -7.08 23.30 -0.93
C LEU A 273 -6.55 22.25 -1.89
N LYS A 274 -6.12 22.64 -3.10
CA LYS A 274 -5.66 21.70 -4.12
C LYS A 274 -4.50 20.83 -3.64
N PRO A 275 -3.40 21.36 -3.08
CA PRO A 275 -2.30 20.53 -2.57
C PRO A 275 -2.73 19.59 -1.42
N SER A 276 -3.60 20.08 -0.52
CA SER A 276 -4.12 19.26 0.58
C SER A 276 -4.98 18.10 0.07
N ILE A 277 -5.92 18.36 -0.84
CA ILE A 277 -6.82 17.34 -1.39
C ILE A 277 -6.05 16.41 -2.34
N GLU A 278 -5.08 16.91 -3.11
CA GLU A 278 -4.17 16.07 -3.91
C GLU A 278 -3.42 15.06 -3.04
N THR A 279 -2.93 15.49 -1.87
CA THR A 279 -2.28 14.61 -0.89
C THR A 279 -3.25 13.55 -0.37
N GLU A 280 -4.49 13.92 -0.07
CA GLU A 280 -5.55 12.97 0.34
C GLU A 280 -5.76 11.90 -0.75
N PHE A 281 -5.92 12.30 -2.01
CA PHE A 281 -6.13 11.37 -3.13
C PHE A 281 -4.89 10.54 -3.47
N ALA A 282 -3.69 11.09 -3.30
CA ALA A 282 -2.44 10.35 -3.45
C ALA A 282 -2.35 9.22 -2.42
N ALA A 283 -2.64 9.51 -1.15
CA ALA A 283 -2.66 8.51 -0.08
C ALA A 283 -3.75 7.45 -0.31
N GLN A 284 -4.98 7.88 -0.62
CA GLN A 284 -6.10 6.96 -0.85
C GLN A 284 -5.90 6.05 -2.07
N SER A 285 -5.38 6.58 -3.17
CA SER A 285 -5.08 5.77 -4.35
C SER A 285 -3.96 4.76 -4.09
N LYS A 286 -2.90 5.18 -3.37
CA LYS A 286 -1.82 4.29 -2.96
C LYS A 286 -2.32 3.18 -2.04
N GLU A 287 -3.12 3.52 -1.03
CA GLU A 287 -3.70 2.53 -0.10
C GLU A 287 -4.52 1.48 -0.85
N LYS A 288 -5.40 1.90 -1.77
CA LYS A 288 -6.19 0.97 -2.59
C LYS A 288 -5.32 0.08 -3.48
N ALA A 289 -4.26 0.63 -4.07
CA ALA A 289 -3.34 -0.15 -4.88
C ALA A 289 -2.59 -1.18 -4.04
N ASP A 290 -2.18 -0.81 -2.82
CA ASP A 290 -1.52 -1.70 -1.86
C ASP A 290 -2.43 -2.83 -1.44
N ASP A 291 -3.66 -2.52 -1.02
CA ASP A 291 -4.62 -3.53 -0.58
C ASP A 291 -4.92 -4.55 -1.72
N GLU A 292 -5.07 -4.08 -2.95
CA GLU A 292 -5.27 -4.94 -4.12
C GLU A 292 -4.04 -5.80 -4.44
N ALA A 293 -2.84 -5.22 -4.40
CA ALA A 293 -1.60 -5.95 -4.67
C ALA A 293 -1.33 -7.00 -3.58
N ILE A 294 -1.52 -6.63 -2.30
CA ILE A 294 -1.39 -7.54 -1.16
C ILE A 294 -2.38 -8.69 -1.25
N ARG A 295 -3.62 -8.45 -1.69
CA ARG A 295 -4.59 -9.51 -1.95
C ARG A 295 -4.08 -10.52 -2.99
N VAL A 296 -3.51 -10.04 -4.10
CA VAL A 296 -2.92 -10.90 -5.13
C VAL A 296 -1.70 -11.67 -4.58
N PHE A 297 -0.85 -11.02 -3.79
CA PHE A 297 0.31 -11.66 -3.16
C PHE A 297 -0.09 -12.75 -2.17
N THR A 298 -1.14 -12.51 -1.38
CA THR A 298 -1.74 -13.47 -0.44
C THR A 298 -2.27 -14.69 -1.19
N GLU A 299 -3.01 -14.49 -2.29
CA GLU A 299 -3.51 -15.59 -3.12
C GLU A 299 -2.36 -16.40 -3.76
N ASN A 300 -1.33 -15.72 -4.27
CA ASN A 300 -0.16 -16.38 -4.82
C ASN A 300 0.59 -17.20 -3.76
N LEU A 301 0.75 -16.65 -2.54
CA LEU A 301 1.34 -17.39 -1.42
C LEU A 301 0.50 -18.63 -1.08
N ARG A 302 -0.82 -18.46 -0.96
CA ARG A 302 -1.75 -19.56 -0.66
C ARG A 302 -1.62 -20.69 -1.68
N GLN A 303 -1.54 -20.37 -2.97
CA GLN A 303 -1.36 -21.36 -4.03
C GLN A 303 -0.02 -22.08 -3.93
N LEU A 304 1.06 -21.38 -3.55
CA LEU A 304 2.37 -21.99 -3.31
C LEU A 304 2.36 -22.93 -2.10
N LEU A 305 1.75 -22.51 -0.99
CA LEU A 305 1.68 -23.29 0.25
C LEU A 305 0.80 -24.53 0.11
N LEU A 306 -0.29 -24.44 -0.65
CA LEU A 306 -1.25 -25.53 -0.86
C LEU A 306 -1.00 -26.34 -2.13
N ALA A 307 0.15 -26.16 -2.78
CA ALA A 307 0.53 -26.97 -3.93
C ALA A 307 0.57 -28.46 -3.54
N PRO A 308 0.05 -29.38 -4.38
CA PRO A 308 -0.01 -30.79 -4.04
C PRO A 308 1.39 -31.38 -3.76
N PRO A 309 1.61 -32.03 -2.60
CA PRO A 309 2.90 -32.67 -2.30
C PRO A 309 3.08 -33.94 -3.13
N LEU A 310 4.29 -34.17 -3.65
CA LEU A 310 4.64 -35.46 -4.25
C LEU A 310 4.69 -36.59 -3.19
N GLY A 311 4.98 -36.22 -1.93
CA GLY A 311 5.09 -37.14 -0.81
C GLY A 311 6.47 -37.79 -0.70
N GLN A 312 6.50 -38.96 -0.04
CA GLN A 312 7.73 -39.66 0.34
C GLN A 312 8.36 -40.39 -0.85
N LYS A 313 9.03 -39.63 -1.72
CA LYS A 313 9.73 -40.11 -2.91
C LYS A 313 11.20 -39.70 -2.89
N ARG A 314 12.08 -40.53 -3.44
CA ARG A 314 13.50 -40.16 -3.62
C ARG A 314 13.62 -39.17 -4.79
N VAL A 315 14.08 -37.95 -4.50
CA VAL A 315 14.07 -36.84 -5.46
C VAL A 315 15.50 -36.46 -5.86
N LEU A 316 15.75 -36.29 -7.15
CA LEU A 316 16.94 -35.60 -7.65
C LEU A 316 16.56 -34.14 -7.96
N ALA A 317 17.13 -33.20 -7.23
CA ALA A 317 16.83 -31.79 -7.42
C ALA A 317 17.97 -31.07 -8.14
N ILE A 318 17.59 -30.21 -9.07
CA ILE A 318 18.51 -29.44 -9.91
C ILE A 318 18.19 -27.96 -9.71
N ASP A 319 19.18 -27.21 -9.25
CA ASP A 319 19.22 -25.75 -9.28
C ASP A 319 19.97 -25.32 -10.56
N PRO A 320 19.25 -24.83 -11.59
CA PRO A 320 19.83 -24.55 -12.90
C PRO A 320 20.81 -23.38 -12.91
N GLY A 321 21.77 -23.44 -13.84
CA GLY A 321 22.71 -22.35 -14.03
C GLY A 321 23.57 -22.51 -15.27
N PHE A 322 23.93 -21.38 -15.89
CA PHE A 322 24.85 -21.33 -17.03
C PHE A 322 26.32 -21.39 -16.56
N ARG A 323 26.89 -20.25 -16.16
CA ARG A 323 28.32 -20.10 -15.85
C ARG A 323 28.78 -20.89 -14.63
N THR A 324 27.95 -20.96 -13.60
CA THR A 324 28.24 -21.69 -12.34
C THR A 324 27.91 -23.18 -12.43
N GLY A 325 27.34 -23.62 -13.55
CA GLY A 325 26.77 -24.96 -13.71
C GLY A 325 25.44 -25.13 -13.00
N CYS A 326 24.86 -26.32 -13.14
CA CYS A 326 23.66 -26.73 -12.43
C CYS A 326 24.08 -27.51 -11.17
N LYS A 327 23.59 -27.09 -10.01
CA LYS A 327 23.81 -27.83 -8.76
C LYS A 327 22.79 -28.96 -8.68
N VAL A 328 23.27 -30.19 -8.47
CA VAL A 328 22.43 -31.38 -8.36
C VAL A 328 22.53 -31.94 -6.95
N VAL A 329 21.39 -32.29 -6.36
CA VAL A 329 21.33 -33.00 -5.08
C VAL A 329 20.42 -34.22 -5.20
N CYS A 330 20.76 -35.30 -4.49
CA CYS A 330 19.92 -36.49 -4.35
C CYS A 330 19.37 -36.52 -2.92
N LEU A 331 18.06 -36.63 -2.79
CA LEU A 331 17.34 -36.70 -1.53
C LEU A 331 16.74 -38.09 -1.33
N ASP A 332 16.73 -38.59 -0.09
CA ASP A 332 15.95 -39.77 0.26
C ASP A 332 14.44 -39.47 0.34
N ALA A 333 13.63 -40.49 0.64
CA ALA A 333 12.18 -40.35 0.74
C ALA A 333 11.72 -39.49 1.93
N GLN A 334 12.62 -39.15 2.86
CA GLN A 334 12.40 -38.27 4.01
C GLN A 334 12.94 -36.86 3.77
N GLY A 335 13.60 -36.62 2.62
CA GLY A 335 14.17 -35.33 2.25
C GLY A 335 15.57 -35.10 2.84
N ASN A 336 16.27 -36.13 3.33
CA ASN A 336 17.66 -36.00 3.75
C ASN A 336 18.59 -35.99 2.54
N LEU A 337 19.63 -35.16 2.60
CA LEU A 337 20.65 -35.08 1.56
C LEU A 337 21.51 -36.34 1.55
N LEU A 338 21.46 -37.10 0.45
CA LEU A 338 22.30 -38.27 0.22
C LEU A 338 23.58 -37.92 -0.53
N HIS A 339 23.48 -37.02 -1.51
CA HIS A 339 24.59 -36.68 -2.38
C HIS A 339 24.40 -35.30 -3.01
N ASN A 340 25.50 -34.62 -3.35
CA ASN A 340 25.48 -33.44 -4.19
C ASN A 340 26.65 -33.44 -5.18
N GLU A 341 26.42 -32.86 -6.35
CA GLU A 341 27.46 -32.63 -7.36
C GLU A 341 27.12 -31.41 -8.22
N ASN A 342 28.11 -30.83 -8.89
CA ASN A 342 27.88 -29.86 -9.97
C ASN A 342 28.01 -30.53 -11.34
N ILE A 343 27.07 -30.23 -12.22
CA ILE A 343 27.13 -30.57 -13.65
C ILE A 343 27.14 -29.31 -14.50
N TYR A 344 27.67 -29.40 -15.71
CA TYR A 344 27.81 -28.26 -16.62
C TYR A 344 27.22 -28.57 -18.00
N PRO A 345 25.89 -28.80 -18.11
CA PRO A 345 25.26 -29.17 -19.38
C PRO A 345 25.21 -28.03 -20.40
N HIS A 346 25.27 -26.77 -19.94
CA HIS A 346 25.01 -25.57 -20.74
C HIS A 346 26.27 -24.75 -21.04
N PRO A 347 26.24 -23.86 -22.05
CA PRO A 347 27.26 -22.84 -22.25
C PRO A 347 27.47 -21.98 -20.99
N PRO A 348 28.71 -21.51 -20.72
CA PRO A 348 29.88 -21.53 -21.60
C PRO A 348 30.72 -22.82 -21.52
N ILE A 349 30.46 -23.73 -20.58
CA ILE A 349 31.28 -24.94 -20.38
C ILE A 349 30.81 -26.09 -21.28
N ASN A 350 29.50 -26.27 -21.44
CA ASN A 350 28.85 -27.16 -22.40
C ASN A 350 29.36 -28.63 -22.38
N LYS A 351 29.50 -29.21 -21.19
CA LYS A 351 29.90 -30.61 -20.95
C LYS A 351 28.68 -31.54 -20.88
N THR A 352 27.81 -31.47 -21.87
CA THR A 352 26.51 -32.18 -21.92
C THR A 352 26.65 -33.70 -21.73
N GLY A 353 27.61 -34.35 -22.40
CA GLY A 353 27.83 -35.80 -22.28
C GLY A 353 28.31 -36.24 -20.89
N GLU A 354 29.17 -35.45 -20.25
CA GLU A 354 29.63 -35.69 -18.87
C GLU A 354 28.47 -35.56 -17.88
N ALA A 355 27.68 -34.48 -18.02
CA ALA A 355 26.49 -34.24 -17.21
C ALA A 355 25.47 -35.39 -17.32
N ALA A 356 25.20 -35.86 -18.55
CA ALA A 356 24.29 -36.98 -18.79
C ALA A 356 24.79 -38.30 -18.17
N SER A 357 26.11 -38.56 -18.21
CA SER A 357 26.70 -39.73 -17.58
C SER A 357 26.53 -39.68 -16.05
N LYS A 358 26.80 -38.52 -15.44
CA LYS A 358 26.66 -38.31 -14.00
C LYS A 358 25.22 -38.47 -13.52
N LEU A 359 24.26 -37.86 -14.24
CA LEU A 359 22.84 -38.00 -13.93
C LEU A 359 22.39 -39.46 -13.95
N ARG A 360 22.74 -40.22 -14.99
CA ARG A 360 22.39 -41.67 -15.06
C ARG A 360 22.94 -42.45 -13.86
N LYS A 361 24.21 -42.23 -13.51
CA LYS A 361 24.83 -42.89 -12.34
C LYS A 361 24.13 -42.54 -11.03
N MET A 362 23.80 -41.27 -10.83
CA MET A 362 23.09 -40.82 -9.61
C MET A 362 21.68 -41.40 -9.54
N ILE A 363 20.95 -41.38 -10.65
CA ILE A 363 19.58 -41.91 -10.74
C ILE A 363 19.55 -43.40 -10.40
N GLU A 364 20.51 -44.17 -10.91
CA GLU A 364 20.64 -45.60 -10.62
C GLU A 364 21.09 -45.83 -9.16
N ALA A 365 22.18 -45.19 -8.71
CA ALA A 365 22.74 -45.41 -7.38
C ALA A 365 21.78 -45.03 -6.25
N TYR A 366 21.07 -43.91 -6.39
CA TYR A 366 20.15 -43.40 -5.38
C TYR A 366 18.69 -43.76 -5.64
N GLN A 367 18.41 -44.62 -6.63
CA GLN A 367 17.05 -45.09 -6.96
C GLN A 367 16.04 -43.94 -7.03
N ILE A 368 16.37 -42.92 -7.81
CA ILE A 368 15.57 -41.69 -7.92
C ILE A 368 14.22 -41.99 -8.56
N GLU A 369 13.16 -41.43 -7.99
CA GLU A 369 11.77 -41.62 -8.41
C GLU A 369 11.17 -40.37 -9.07
N ALA A 370 11.75 -39.19 -8.85
CA ALA A 370 11.33 -37.94 -9.49
C ALA A 370 12.50 -36.95 -9.62
N ILE A 371 12.41 -36.05 -10.61
CA ILE A 371 13.37 -34.95 -10.79
C ILE A 371 12.65 -33.62 -10.57
N SER A 372 13.20 -32.76 -9.73
CA SER A 372 12.73 -31.37 -9.55
C SER A 372 13.72 -30.38 -10.14
N ILE A 373 13.24 -29.43 -10.94
CA ILE A 373 14.06 -28.37 -11.57
C ILE A 373 13.59 -27.01 -11.05
N GLY A 374 14.51 -26.20 -10.51
CA GLY A 374 14.22 -24.81 -10.14
C GLY A 374 13.80 -23.98 -11.35
N ASN A 375 12.80 -23.11 -11.21
CA ASN A 375 12.26 -22.31 -12.32
C ASN A 375 13.04 -21.01 -12.61
N GLY A 376 14.29 -20.91 -12.18
CA GLY A 376 15.16 -19.76 -12.39
C GLY A 376 15.88 -19.72 -13.73
N THR A 377 17.07 -19.13 -13.68
CA THR A 377 17.92 -18.94 -14.85
C THR A 377 18.39 -20.29 -15.40
N ALA A 378 18.28 -20.51 -16.71
CA ALA A 378 18.60 -21.78 -17.39
C ALA A 378 17.63 -22.94 -17.10
N SER A 379 16.45 -22.67 -16.50
CA SER A 379 15.47 -23.71 -16.16
C SER A 379 14.95 -24.44 -17.39
N ARG A 380 14.55 -23.71 -18.43
CA ARG A 380 14.05 -24.26 -19.70
C ARG A 380 15.11 -25.12 -20.40
N GLU A 381 16.34 -24.62 -20.50
CA GLU A 381 17.46 -25.35 -21.10
C GLU A 381 17.77 -26.63 -20.32
N THR A 382 17.65 -26.57 -18.98
CA THR A 382 17.84 -27.74 -18.11
C THR A 382 16.72 -28.76 -18.29
N GLU A 383 15.47 -28.33 -18.38
CA GLU A 383 14.33 -29.19 -18.66
C GLU A 383 14.47 -29.88 -20.03
N ASP A 384 14.80 -29.13 -21.09
CA ASP A 384 15.06 -29.67 -22.43
C ASP A 384 16.22 -30.68 -22.40
N PHE A 385 17.29 -30.36 -21.68
CA PHE A 385 18.43 -31.27 -21.49
C PHE A 385 18.00 -32.58 -20.81
N ILE A 386 17.27 -32.52 -19.70
CA ILE A 386 16.79 -33.71 -18.98
C ILE A 386 15.85 -34.55 -19.86
N ASN A 387 14.91 -33.91 -20.56
CA ASN A 387 13.95 -34.59 -21.43
C ASN A 387 14.59 -35.23 -22.66
N SER A 388 15.75 -34.73 -23.11
CA SER A 388 16.53 -35.36 -24.18
C SER A 388 17.35 -36.58 -23.72
N GLN A 389 17.43 -36.86 -22.41
CA GLN A 389 18.15 -38.03 -21.89
C GLN A 389 17.24 -39.27 -21.83
N SER A 390 17.84 -40.44 -22.02
CA SER A 390 17.20 -41.73 -21.75
C SER A 390 17.73 -42.33 -20.46
N PHE A 391 16.83 -42.58 -19.51
CA PHE A 391 17.11 -43.27 -18.26
C PHE A 391 16.66 -44.74 -18.33
N ASP A 392 17.07 -45.54 -17.35
CA ASP A 392 16.71 -46.96 -17.21
C ASP A 392 15.21 -47.19 -16.93
N ARG A 393 14.50 -46.13 -16.53
CA ARG A 393 13.06 -46.10 -16.24
C ARG A 393 12.47 -44.73 -16.58
N GLN A 394 11.14 -44.66 -16.69
CA GLN A 394 10.46 -43.37 -16.78
C GLN A 394 10.52 -42.66 -15.42
N ILE A 395 11.00 -41.43 -15.43
CA ILE A 395 11.10 -40.58 -14.23
C ILE A 395 10.35 -39.29 -14.53
N PRO A 396 9.30 -38.95 -13.75
CA PRO A 396 8.60 -37.69 -13.92
C PRO A 396 9.51 -36.51 -13.55
N VAL A 397 9.44 -35.47 -14.38
CA VAL A 397 10.18 -34.22 -14.22
C VAL A 397 9.20 -33.12 -13.85
N PHE A 398 9.52 -32.36 -12.81
CA PHE A 398 8.69 -31.27 -12.31
C PHE A 398 9.48 -29.98 -12.24
N VAL A 399 8.88 -28.89 -12.70
CA VAL A 399 9.42 -27.55 -12.50
C VAL A 399 8.84 -26.99 -11.20
N VAL A 400 9.71 -26.48 -10.33
CA VAL A 400 9.38 -26.03 -8.97
C VAL A 400 9.83 -24.58 -8.80
N SER A 401 9.01 -23.79 -8.10
CA SER A 401 9.37 -22.42 -7.74
C SER A 401 10.66 -22.39 -6.90
N GLU A 402 11.65 -21.61 -7.32
CA GLU A 402 12.86 -21.32 -6.53
C GLU A 402 12.71 -20.07 -5.66
N GLN A 403 11.55 -19.40 -5.68
CA GLN A 403 11.36 -18.14 -4.97
C GLN A 403 11.61 -18.30 -3.47
N GLY A 404 12.55 -17.53 -2.93
CA GLY A 404 12.99 -17.66 -1.54
C GLY A 404 14.01 -18.76 -1.26
N ALA A 405 14.41 -19.61 -2.22
CA ALA A 405 15.41 -20.66 -2.00
C ALA A 405 16.80 -20.06 -1.66
N SER A 406 17.13 -18.90 -2.25
CA SER A 406 18.32 -18.11 -1.91
C SER A 406 18.27 -17.50 -0.50
N ILE A 407 17.08 -17.12 -0.03
CA ILE A 407 16.86 -16.61 1.33
C ILE A 407 17.00 -17.74 2.33
N TYR A 408 16.38 -18.90 2.05
CA TYR A 408 16.53 -20.11 2.84
C TYR A 408 18.01 -20.49 2.96
N SER A 409 18.73 -20.62 1.84
CA SER A 409 20.10 -21.13 1.84
C SER A 409 21.11 -20.26 2.60
N ALA A 410 20.85 -18.96 2.67
CA ALA A 410 21.62 -18.00 3.46
C ALA A 410 21.15 -17.86 4.93
N SER A 411 20.01 -18.47 5.28
CA SER A 411 19.40 -18.38 6.60
C SER A 411 20.20 -19.12 7.68
N LYS A 412 19.92 -18.80 8.94
CA LYS A 412 20.45 -19.55 10.08
C LYS A 412 19.93 -21.00 10.08
N ILE A 413 18.65 -21.21 9.77
CA ILE A 413 18.02 -22.54 9.73
C ILE A 413 18.78 -23.45 8.77
N ALA A 414 19.06 -23.00 7.54
CA ALA A 414 19.78 -23.81 6.58
C ALA A 414 21.26 -24.05 6.97
N ARG A 415 21.90 -23.12 7.68
CA ARG A 415 23.24 -23.34 8.26
C ARG A 415 23.21 -24.38 9.38
N ASP A 416 22.16 -24.38 10.20
CA ASP A 416 22.00 -25.35 11.29
C ASP A 416 21.64 -26.74 10.74
N GLU A 417 20.82 -26.83 9.69
CA GLU A 417 20.48 -28.09 9.01
C GLU A 417 21.66 -28.67 8.19
N PHE A 418 22.46 -27.81 7.56
CA PHE A 418 23.52 -28.20 6.62
C PHE A 418 24.81 -27.40 6.85
N PRO A 419 25.49 -27.58 8.00
CA PRO A 419 26.65 -26.76 8.38
C PRO A 419 27.83 -26.90 7.41
N ASP A 420 28.06 -28.12 6.91
CA ASP A 420 29.21 -28.46 6.07
C ASP A 420 29.01 -28.19 4.57
N TYR A 421 27.82 -27.75 4.16
CA TYR A 421 27.49 -27.53 2.76
C TYR A 421 27.40 -26.04 2.42
N ASP A 422 27.80 -25.68 1.21
CA ASP A 422 27.73 -24.31 0.74
C ASP A 422 26.30 -23.86 0.40
N VAL A 423 26.13 -22.55 0.20
CA VAL A 423 24.82 -21.91 -0.06
C VAL A 423 24.10 -22.48 -1.28
N THR A 424 24.82 -22.90 -2.32
CA THR A 424 24.20 -23.42 -3.55
C THR A 424 23.62 -24.82 -3.34
N VAL A 425 24.31 -25.68 -2.58
CA VAL A 425 23.79 -27.00 -2.19
C VAL A 425 22.51 -26.86 -1.36
N ARG A 426 22.51 -25.95 -0.37
CA ARG A 426 21.34 -25.68 0.47
C ARG A 426 20.13 -25.21 -0.35
N GLY A 427 20.37 -24.38 -1.37
CA GLY A 427 19.33 -23.94 -2.32
C GLY A 427 18.72 -25.11 -3.10
N ALA A 428 19.57 -25.97 -3.67
CA ALA A 428 19.13 -27.16 -4.40
C ALA A 428 18.36 -28.16 -3.51
N VAL A 429 18.74 -28.32 -2.24
CA VAL A 429 17.99 -29.12 -1.26
C VAL A 429 16.58 -28.56 -1.06
N SER A 430 16.45 -27.23 -0.91
CA SER A 430 15.13 -26.59 -0.78
C SER A 430 14.27 -26.79 -2.02
N ILE A 431 14.84 -26.79 -3.23
CA ILE A 431 14.08 -27.07 -4.47
C ILE A 431 13.50 -28.49 -4.43
N GLY A 432 14.30 -29.47 -4.03
CA GLY A 432 13.85 -30.87 -3.92
C GLY A 432 12.78 -31.05 -2.86
N ARG A 433 12.98 -30.49 -1.67
CA ARG A 433 12.01 -30.60 -0.57
C ARG A 433 10.68 -29.90 -0.87
N ARG A 434 10.69 -28.81 -1.63
CA ARG A 434 9.45 -28.17 -2.11
C ARG A 434 8.63 -29.08 -3.01
N LEU A 435 9.24 -29.93 -3.84
CA LEU A 435 8.48 -30.91 -4.61
C LEU A 435 7.85 -31.97 -3.68
N MET A 436 8.59 -32.39 -2.66
CA MET A 436 8.13 -33.41 -1.72
C MET A 436 6.97 -32.92 -0.86
N ASP A 437 7.12 -31.74 -0.25
CA ASP A 437 6.12 -31.06 0.57
C ASP A 437 6.34 -29.53 0.53
N PRO A 438 5.61 -28.80 -0.33
CA PRO A 438 5.74 -27.35 -0.44
C PRO A 438 5.52 -26.62 0.88
N LEU A 439 4.50 -27.03 1.66
CA LEU A 439 4.14 -26.38 2.90
C LEU A 439 5.26 -26.52 3.93
N ALA A 440 5.75 -27.75 4.15
CA ALA A 440 6.78 -28.01 5.14
C ALA A 440 8.12 -27.30 4.86
N GLU A 441 8.43 -27.05 3.59
CA GLU A 441 9.67 -26.36 3.22
C GLU A 441 9.50 -24.83 3.18
N LEU A 442 8.37 -24.31 2.69
CA LEU A 442 8.17 -22.86 2.56
C LEU A 442 7.98 -22.14 3.91
N VAL A 443 7.42 -22.81 4.92
CA VAL A 443 7.24 -22.24 6.28
C VAL A 443 8.57 -21.94 7.01
N LYS A 444 9.70 -22.44 6.49
CA LYS A 444 11.04 -22.14 7.02
C LYS A 444 11.53 -20.74 6.63
N ILE A 445 10.82 -20.06 5.73
CA ILE A 445 11.19 -18.77 5.16
C ILE A 445 10.20 -17.72 5.68
N ASP A 446 10.70 -16.53 6.00
CA ASP A 446 9.82 -15.38 6.27
C ASP A 446 8.89 -15.16 5.05
N PRO A 447 7.55 -15.22 5.19
CA PRO A 447 6.62 -15.12 4.07
C PRO A 447 6.86 -13.91 3.18
N LYS A 448 7.28 -12.77 3.75
CA LYS A 448 7.59 -11.55 2.99
C LYS A 448 8.80 -11.68 2.07
N SER A 449 9.61 -12.71 2.27
CA SER A 449 10.83 -12.99 1.51
C SER A 449 10.59 -14.06 0.44
N ILE A 450 9.41 -14.67 0.43
CA ILE A 450 8.92 -15.44 -0.69
C ILE A 450 8.46 -14.41 -1.72
N GLY A 451 9.05 -14.42 -2.90
CA GLY A 451 8.58 -13.58 -4.00
C GLY A 451 7.18 -14.06 -4.41
N VAL A 452 6.19 -13.22 -4.20
CA VAL A 452 4.77 -13.53 -4.47
C VAL A 452 4.16 -12.54 -5.45
N GLY A 453 4.91 -11.53 -5.91
CA GLY A 453 4.55 -10.73 -7.06
C GLY A 453 5.48 -9.55 -7.32
N GLN A 454 5.23 -8.86 -8.44
CA GLN A 454 5.94 -7.63 -8.78
C GLN A 454 5.57 -6.52 -7.79
N TYR A 455 6.52 -5.63 -7.49
CA TYR A 455 6.33 -4.47 -6.60
C TYR A 455 6.02 -4.83 -5.13
N GLN A 456 6.29 -6.06 -4.70
CA GLN A 456 6.11 -6.50 -3.31
C GLN A 456 6.85 -5.63 -2.27
N HIS A 457 7.99 -5.03 -2.64
CA HIS A 457 8.73 -4.12 -1.77
C HIS A 457 8.19 -2.68 -1.80
N ASP A 458 7.28 -2.37 -2.73
CA ASP A 458 6.76 -1.02 -2.97
C ASP A 458 5.39 -0.80 -2.30
N VAL A 459 4.75 -1.86 -1.77
CA VAL A 459 3.51 -1.78 -0.98
C VAL A 459 3.80 -1.49 0.50
N ASP A 460 2.77 -1.14 1.28
CA ASP A 460 2.87 -1.05 2.74
C ASP A 460 3.37 -2.38 3.35
N GLN A 461 4.60 -2.35 3.86
CA GLN A 461 5.29 -3.53 4.39
C GLN A 461 4.67 -4.07 5.68
N THR A 462 3.99 -3.22 6.46
CA THR A 462 3.31 -3.65 7.69
C THR A 462 2.03 -4.39 7.36
N LYS A 463 1.22 -3.85 6.42
CA LYS A 463 0.02 -4.52 5.90
C LYS A 463 0.39 -5.82 5.20
N LEU A 464 1.42 -5.80 4.34
CA LEU A 464 1.90 -6.98 3.63
C LEU A 464 2.28 -8.09 4.61
N LYS A 465 3.15 -7.79 5.58
CA LYS A 465 3.61 -8.79 6.56
C LYS A 465 2.41 -9.40 7.29
N LYS A 466 1.50 -8.56 7.79
CA LYS A 466 0.31 -9.01 8.50
C LYS A 466 -0.53 -9.98 7.63
N ALA A 467 -0.79 -9.61 6.38
CA ALA A 467 -1.59 -10.44 5.46
C ALA A 467 -0.91 -11.77 5.12
N LEU A 468 0.40 -11.76 4.86
CA LEU A 468 1.15 -12.99 4.56
C LEU A 468 1.28 -13.90 5.78
N ASP A 469 1.43 -13.35 6.99
CA ASP A 469 1.46 -14.12 8.24
C ASP A 469 0.11 -14.79 8.56
N GLN A 470 -1.00 -14.24 8.03
CA GLN A 470 -2.35 -14.79 8.18
C GLN A 470 -2.70 -15.85 7.12
N THR A 471 -1.94 -15.91 6.04
CA THR A 471 -2.11 -16.89 4.94
C THR A 471 -1.62 -18.26 5.37
#